data_AF-A0A7C3C855-F1
#
_entry.id   AF-A0A7C3C855-F1
#
_cell.length_a   1.000
_cell.length_b   1.000
_cell.length_c   1.000
_cell.angle_alpha   90.00
_cell.angle_beta   90.00
_cell.angle_gamma   90.00
#
_symmetry.space_group_name_H-M   'P 1'
#
loop_
_entity.id
_entity.type
_entity.pdbx_description
1 polymer ?
#
loop_
_entity_poly.entity_id
_entity_poly.type
_entity_poly.pdbx_seq_one_letter_code
_entity_poly.pdbx_strand_id
1 'polypeptide(L)'
;MRLNELSDNPGATKPRKRIGRGVGSGKGKTAGRGVKGQKSRSGVSINGYEGGQMPIYMRLPKRGFNKPNRKKFAELSIRRLQQALDAGVLDIKKDIDAAALVAAGVIRRAHDGVRLIGAGDLKSAVNLKVAGATAGATKIVEKAKGSVTIVEGKPVKADEKPAPKKAAEKKAAPKKVAEKKAPAKAAPKKAAPKKAAPKKAAEADDLTKISGIGPVFAKRLAQEGITTYLQVTKLTAKRIAELDEKLDLKNNITNDDWPGQAKALMAAKADKK
;
A
#
# COMPACT_ATOMS: atom_id res chain seq x y z
N MET A 1 -24.16 -14.44 34.16
CA MET A 1 -23.57 -15.44 33.25
C MET A 1 -22.51 -16.21 34.00
N ARG A 2 -22.62 -17.54 34.07
CA ARG A 2 -21.56 -18.38 34.63
C ARG A 2 -20.56 -18.71 33.51
N LEU A 3 -19.27 -18.73 33.83
CA LEU A 3 -18.20 -18.87 32.82
C LEU A 3 -18.23 -20.22 32.07
N ASN A 4 -18.79 -21.26 32.71
CA ASN A 4 -18.89 -22.64 32.22
C ASN A 4 -20.08 -22.90 31.29
N GLU A 5 -21.03 -21.97 31.20
CA GLU A 5 -22.26 -22.11 30.40
C GLU A 5 -22.20 -21.28 29.11
N LEU A 6 -21.04 -20.69 28.78
CA LEU A 6 -20.82 -19.96 27.55
C LEU A 6 -20.59 -20.93 26.39
N SER A 7 -21.51 -20.94 25.43
CA SER A 7 -21.38 -21.65 24.17
C SER A 7 -21.68 -20.73 23.00
N ASP A 8 -21.06 -20.97 21.85
CA ASP A 8 -21.39 -20.24 20.63
C ASP A 8 -22.81 -20.60 20.14
N ASN A 9 -23.38 -19.72 19.30
CA ASN A 9 -24.63 -20.00 18.61
C ASN A 9 -24.51 -21.30 17.79
N PRO A 10 -25.57 -22.13 17.74
CA PRO A 10 -25.54 -23.38 17.00
C PRO A 10 -25.16 -23.14 15.53
N GLY A 11 -24.13 -23.83 15.06
CA GLY A 11 -23.60 -23.69 13.69
C GLY A 11 -22.47 -22.68 13.51
N ALA A 12 -22.11 -21.90 14.54
CA ALA A 12 -20.95 -21.00 14.50
C ALA A 12 -19.63 -21.75 14.30
N THR A 13 -19.48 -22.93 14.92
CA THR A 13 -18.32 -23.80 14.75
C THR A 13 -18.72 -25.15 14.17
N LYS A 14 -17.91 -25.65 13.23
CA LYS A 14 -18.08 -26.99 12.63
C LYS A 14 -16.93 -27.89 13.07
N PRO A 15 -17.19 -29.14 13.49
CA PRO A 15 -16.12 -30.05 13.86
C PRO A 15 -15.23 -30.34 12.65
N ARG A 16 -13.91 -30.15 12.82
CA ARG A 16 -12.95 -30.47 11.76
C ARG A 16 -12.96 -31.97 11.47
N LYS A 17 -12.91 -32.31 10.18
CA LYS A 17 -12.77 -33.71 9.78
C LYS A 17 -11.38 -34.21 10.14
N ARG A 18 -11.29 -35.14 11.10
CA ARG A 18 -10.03 -35.78 11.50
C ARG A 18 -9.77 -36.96 10.58
N ILE A 19 -8.66 -36.90 9.86
CA ILE A 19 -8.32 -37.85 8.81
C ILE A 19 -7.34 -38.90 9.37
N GLY A 20 -7.41 -40.16 8.90
CA GLY A 20 -6.49 -41.22 9.30
C GLY A 20 -6.69 -41.67 10.75
N ARG A 21 -7.94 -41.82 11.20
CA ARG A 21 -8.32 -42.22 12.56
C ARG A 21 -9.24 -43.44 12.54
N GLY A 22 -8.73 -44.56 12.00
CA GLY A 22 -9.45 -45.84 11.97
C GLY A 22 -10.58 -45.92 10.95
N VAL A 23 -11.12 -47.14 10.75
CA VAL A 23 -12.13 -47.44 9.72
C VAL A 23 -13.48 -46.78 10.02
N GLY A 24 -13.91 -46.76 11.29
CA GLY A 24 -15.17 -46.14 11.72
C GLY A 24 -15.29 -44.63 11.43
N SER A 25 -14.16 -43.94 11.17
CA SER A 25 -14.17 -42.52 10.79
C SER A 25 -14.55 -42.26 9.33
N GLY A 26 -14.69 -43.30 8.49
CA GLY A 26 -14.92 -43.21 7.04
C GLY A 26 -13.76 -42.63 6.22
N LYS A 27 -12.73 -42.07 6.87
CA LYS A 27 -11.50 -41.54 6.24
C LYS A 27 -10.22 -42.12 6.85
N GLY A 28 -10.28 -43.38 7.28
CA GLY A 28 -9.16 -44.11 7.88
C GLY A 28 -8.08 -44.48 6.87
N LYS A 29 -8.35 -45.51 6.05
CA LYS A 29 -7.34 -46.22 5.25
C LYS A 29 -6.53 -45.34 4.30
N THR A 30 -7.20 -44.45 3.55
CA THR A 30 -6.56 -43.63 2.51
C THR A 30 -6.54 -42.15 2.83
N ALA A 31 -6.97 -41.75 4.03
CA ALA A 31 -7.06 -40.35 4.42
C ALA A 31 -7.89 -39.47 3.44
N GLY A 32 -8.76 -40.07 2.60
CA GLY A 32 -9.49 -39.36 1.54
C GLY A 32 -8.61 -38.89 0.37
N ARG A 33 -7.42 -39.45 0.20
CA ARG A 33 -6.45 -39.12 -0.86
C ARG A 33 -6.45 -40.10 -2.04
N GLY A 34 -7.27 -41.14 -1.99
CA GLY A 34 -7.31 -42.21 -3.00
C GLY A 34 -6.18 -43.24 -2.85
N VAL A 35 -5.88 -43.97 -3.92
CA VAL A 35 -4.95 -45.13 -3.93
C VAL A 35 -3.55 -44.67 -4.39
N LYS A 36 -2.84 -45.41 -5.24
CA LYS A 36 -1.41 -45.17 -5.57
C LYS A 36 -1.25 -44.11 -6.68
N GLY A 37 -1.81 -42.91 -6.47
CA GLY A 37 -1.69 -41.78 -7.38
C GLY A 37 -0.66 -40.74 -6.94
N GLN A 38 -0.27 -39.85 -7.86
CA GLN A 38 0.69 -38.76 -7.58
C GLN A 38 0.21 -37.84 -6.43
N LYS A 39 -1.08 -37.46 -6.41
CA LYS A 39 -1.71 -36.62 -5.35
C LYS A 39 -1.88 -37.35 -4.00
N SER A 40 -1.63 -38.65 -3.95
CA SER A 40 -1.76 -39.47 -2.75
C SER A 40 -0.47 -39.50 -1.93
N ARG A 41 0.61 -38.89 -2.43
CA ARG A 41 1.90 -38.70 -1.74
C ARG A 41 2.07 -37.26 -1.25
N SER A 42 3.01 -37.05 -0.33
CA SER A 42 3.35 -35.72 0.20
C SER A 42 4.04 -34.85 -0.86
N GLY A 43 3.83 -33.54 -0.80
CA GLY A 43 4.59 -32.56 -1.60
C GLY A 43 4.04 -32.26 -3.00
N VAL A 44 3.02 -32.98 -3.46
CA VAL A 44 2.45 -32.76 -4.80
C VAL A 44 1.24 -31.83 -4.72
N SER A 45 1.39 -30.62 -5.26
CA SER A 45 0.28 -29.70 -5.55
C SER A 45 0.19 -29.44 -7.05
N ILE A 46 -0.86 -29.96 -7.67
CA ILE A 46 -1.12 -29.79 -9.10
C ILE A 46 -2.06 -28.59 -9.27
N ASN A 47 -1.52 -27.38 -9.38
CA ASN A 47 -2.30 -26.16 -9.57
C ASN A 47 -2.29 -25.75 -11.04
N GLY A 48 -3.39 -26.00 -11.76
CA GLY A 48 -3.52 -25.60 -13.16
C GLY A 48 -2.71 -26.42 -14.18
N TYR A 49 -2.23 -27.61 -13.81
CA TYR A 49 -1.62 -28.56 -14.77
C TYR A 49 -2.73 -29.33 -15.50
N GLU A 50 -2.67 -29.35 -16.83
CA GLU A 50 -3.66 -29.96 -17.71
C GLU A 50 -3.15 -31.27 -18.35
N GLY A 51 -2.30 -32.03 -17.64
CA GLY A 51 -1.89 -33.36 -18.11
C GLY A 51 -0.83 -33.37 -19.23
N GLY A 52 -0.07 -32.28 -19.39
CA GLY A 52 0.91 -32.11 -20.47
C GLY A 52 0.37 -31.36 -21.69
N GLN A 53 -0.94 -31.09 -21.73
CA GLN A 53 -1.53 -30.16 -22.69
C GLN A 53 -1.06 -28.73 -22.40
N MET A 54 -0.90 -27.89 -23.44
CA MET A 54 -0.60 -26.46 -23.25
C MET A 54 -1.64 -25.82 -22.33
N PRO A 55 -1.29 -25.21 -21.20
CA PRO A 55 -2.29 -24.68 -20.26
C PRO A 55 -3.16 -23.57 -20.85
N ILE A 56 -4.40 -23.42 -20.37
CA ILE A 56 -5.35 -22.42 -20.87
C ILE A 56 -4.82 -20.98 -20.87
N TYR A 57 -4.02 -20.61 -19.86
CA TYR A 57 -3.42 -19.28 -19.74
C TYR A 57 -2.29 -19.01 -20.75
N MET A 58 -1.78 -20.05 -21.42
CA MET A 58 -0.85 -19.94 -22.54
C MET A 58 -1.56 -19.99 -23.89
N ARG A 59 -2.69 -20.72 -24.00
CA ARG A 59 -3.48 -20.79 -25.24
C ARG A 59 -4.17 -19.47 -25.57
N LEU A 60 -4.68 -18.79 -24.54
CA LEU A 60 -5.37 -17.52 -24.71
C LEU A 60 -4.36 -16.37 -24.89
N PRO A 61 -4.55 -15.47 -25.87
CA PRO A 61 -3.70 -14.30 -26.00
C PRO A 61 -3.88 -13.38 -24.79
N LYS A 62 -2.80 -12.72 -24.36
CA LYS A 62 -2.89 -11.64 -23.37
C LYS A 62 -3.63 -10.47 -24.00
N ARG A 63 -4.73 -10.04 -23.38
CA ARG A 63 -5.58 -8.95 -23.89
C ARG A 63 -5.48 -7.71 -23.01
N GLY A 64 -5.39 -6.55 -23.67
CA GLY A 64 -5.44 -5.23 -23.03
C GLY A 64 -4.18 -4.87 -22.23
N PHE A 65 -4.30 -3.80 -21.45
CA PHE A 65 -3.28 -3.33 -20.53
C PHE A 65 -3.94 -2.76 -19.27
N ASN A 66 -3.21 -2.77 -18.15
CA ASN A 66 -3.67 -2.13 -16.92
C ASN A 66 -3.27 -0.64 -16.95
N LYS A 67 -4.24 0.27 -17.03
CA LYS A 67 -3.99 1.73 -17.00
C LYS A 67 -3.44 2.14 -15.62
N PRO A 68 -2.19 2.64 -15.50
CA PRO A 68 -1.57 2.95 -14.20
C PRO A 68 -2.31 4.01 -13.39
N ASN A 69 -2.74 5.09 -14.05
CA ASN A 69 -3.41 6.23 -13.39
C ASN A 69 -4.92 6.23 -13.68
N ARG A 70 -5.60 5.11 -13.43
CA ARG A 70 -7.06 5.02 -13.57
C ARG A 70 -7.73 5.67 -12.37
N LYS A 71 -8.32 6.85 -12.57
CA LYS A 71 -9.20 7.50 -11.59
C LYS A 71 -10.34 6.55 -11.21
N LYS A 72 -10.61 6.42 -9.91
CA LYS A 72 -11.72 5.66 -9.34
C LYS A 72 -12.70 6.67 -8.75
N PHE A 73 -13.92 6.67 -9.24
CA PHE A 73 -14.97 7.54 -8.71
C PHE A 73 -15.89 6.74 -7.80
N ALA A 74 -16.42 7.39 -6.76
CA ALA A 74 -17.52 6.86 -5.98
C ALA A 74 -18.83 7.04 -6.75
N GLU A 75 -19.55 5.95 -6.97
CA GLU A 75 -20.82 6.01 -7.70
C GLU A 75 -21.96 6.40 -6.76
N LEU A 76 -22.65 7.48 -7.10
CA LEU A 76 -23.91 7.89 -6.45
C LEU A 76 -25.05 7.63 -7.41
N SER A 77 -25.95 6.72 -7.05
CA SER A 77 -27.17 6.49 -7.84
C SER A 77 -28.30 7.42 -7.41
N ILE A 78 -29.14 7.87 -8.35
CA ILE A 78 -30.32 8.71 -8.06
C ILE A 78 -31.25 8.04 -7.03
N ARG A 79 -31.46 6.72 -7.14
CA ARG A 79 -32.27 5.97 -6.16
C ARG A 79 -31.70 6.07 -4.75
N ARG A 80 -30.37 5.95 -4.61
CA ARG A 80 -29.70 6.04 -3.31
C ARG A 80 -29.75 7.46 -2.76
N LEU A 81 -29.66 8.46 -3.62
CA LEU A 81 -29.86 9.86 -3.26
C LEU A 81 -31.29 10.09 -2.74
N GLN A 82 -32.31 9.63 -3.46
CA GLN A 82 -33.71 9.73 -3.02
C GLN A 82 -33.93 9.03 -1.67
N GLN A 83 -33.42 7.81 -1.49
CA GLN A 83 -33.51 7.10 -0.21
C GLN A 83 -32.88 7.88 0.95
N ALA A 84 -31.74 8.55 0.72
CA ALA A 84 -31.07 9.34 1.74
C ALA A 84 -31.84 10.64 2.08
N LEU A 85 -32.55 11.20 1.10
CA LEU A 85 -33.44 12.36 1.30
C LEU A 85 -34.72 11.96 2.04
N ASP A 86 -35.34 10.84 1.67
CA ASP A 86 -36.53 10.31 2.33
C ASP A 86 -36.24 9.94 3.80
N ALA A 87 -35.02 9.45 4.07
CA ALA A 87 -34.55 9.15 5.42
C ALA A 87 -34.13 10.40 6.22
N GLY A 88 -34.15 11.59 5.62
CA GLY A 88 -33.76 12.85 6.27
C GLY A 88 -32.29 12.95 6.65
N VAL A 89 -31.43 12.09 6.07
CA VAL A 89 -29.98 12.05 6.38
C VAL A 89 -29.21 13.13 5.62
N LEU A 90 -29.79 13.62 4.52
CA LEU A 90 -29.24 14.71 3.71
C LEU A 90 -30.09 15.97 3.82
N ASP A 91 -29.44 17.09 4.14
CA ASP A 91 -30.05 18.41 4.17
C ASP A 91 -30.25 18.96 2.75
N ILE A 92 -31.49 19.11 2.30
CA ILE A 92 -31.85 19.67 0.98
C ILE A 92 -31.38 21.12 0.80
N LYS A 93 -31.30 21.88 1.89
CA LYS A 93 -30.98 23.32 1.87
C LYS A 93 -29.50 23.61 1.63
N LYS A 94 -28.62 22.63 1.83
CA LYS A 94 -27.17 22.78 1.68
C LYS A 94 -26.72 22.15 0.38
N ASP A 95 -25.62 22.67 -0.15
CA ASP A 95 -24.95 22.03 -1.29
C ASP A 95 -24.44 20.65 -0.87
N ILE A 96 -24.84 19.63 -1.63
CA ILE A 96 -24.42 18.26 -1.40
C ILE A 96 -23.11 18.03 -2.13
N ASP A 97 -22.02 18.11 -1.38
CA ASP A 97 -20.67 17.81 -1.84
C ASP A 97 -20.24 16.37 -1.47
N ALA A 98 -19.04 15.98 -1.93
CA ALA A 98 -18.51 14.66 -1.63
C ALA A 98 -18.27 14.43 -0.13
N ALA A 99 -17.95 15.48 0.64
CA ALA A 99 -17.71 15.38 2.07
C ALA A 99 -19.02 15.17 2.86
N ALA A 100 -20.08 15.90 2.51
CA ALA A 100 -21.42 15.76 3.06
C ALA A 100 -21.98 14.35 2.80
N LEU A 101 -21.79 13.80 1.59
CA LEU A 101 -22.22 12.44 1.26
C LEU A 101 -21.50 11.37 2.09
N VAL A 102 -20.24 11.60 2.46
CA VAL A 102 -19.48 10.69 3.33
C VAL A 102 -19.89 10.85 4.79
N ALA A 103 -20.07 12.08 5.27
CA ALA A 103 -20.53 12.37 6.63
C ALA A 103 -21.93 11.80 6.88
N ALA A 104 -22.82 11.91 5.89
CA ALA A 104 -24.16 11.32 5.88
C ALA A 104 -24.17 9.79 5.74
N GLY A 105 -23.02 9.14 5.50
CA GLY A 105 -22.94 7.68 5.31
C GLY A 105 -23.57 7.19 3.99
N VAL A 106 -23.98 8.10 3.12
CA VAL A 106 -24.54 7.77 1.80
C VAL A 106 -23.44 7.18 0.93
N ILE A 107 -22.20 7.62 1.06
CA ILE A 107 -21.04 7.01 0.41
C ILE A 107 -19.98 6.70 1.48
N ARG A 108 -19.28 5.57 1.37
CA ARG A 108 -18.24 5.21 2.34
C ARG A 108 -16.98 6.08 2.21
N ARG A 109 -16.56 6.38 0.98
CA ARG A 109 -15.35 7.15 0.64
C ARG A 109 -15.55 7.91 -0.68
N ALA A 110 -14.99 9.11 -0.78
CA ALA A 110 -15.10 9.94 -1.99
C ALA A 110 -14.20 9.49 -3.16
N HIS A 111 -13.16 8.68 -2.92
CA HIS A 111 -12.15 8.29 -3.91
C HIS A 111 -11.59 9.53 -4.67
N ASP A 112 -11.43 9.46 -6.00
CA ASP A 112 -11.00 10.58 -6.85
C ASP A 112 -12.17 11.54 -7.21
N GLY A 113 -13.33 11.37 -6.57
CA GLY A 113 -14.53 12.18 -6.77
C GLY A 113 -15.82 11.35 -6.84
N VAL A 114 -16.97 12.00 -6.69
CA VAL A 114 -18.28 11.36 -6.79
C VAL A 114 -18.83 11.48 -8.22
N ARG A 115 -19.36 10.39 -8.78
CA ARG A 115 -20.03 10.39 -10.08
C ARG A 115 -21.51 10.06 -9.92
N LEU A 116 -22.38 10.96 -10.38
CA LEU A 116 -23.82 10.77 -10.37
C LEU A 116 -24.25 9.89 -11.54
N ILE A 117 -24.95 8.79 -11.25
CA ILE A 117 -25.40 7.81 -12.23
C ILE A 117 -26.83 7.34 -11.94
N GLY A 118 -27.41 6.58 -12.88
CA GLY A 118 -28.67 5.86 -12.68
C GLY A 118 -29.87 6.51 -13.38
N ALA A 119 -30.99 5.81 -13.26
CA ALA A 119 -32.30 6.19 -13.78
C ALA A 119 -33.33 6.12 -12.64
N GLY A 120 -34.48 6.77 -12.82
CA GLY A 120 -35.55 6.88 -11.84
C GLY A 120 -36.03 8.32 -11.70
N ASP A 121 -36.84 8.58 -10.68
CA ASP A 121 -37.37 9.91 -10.40
C ASP A 121 -36.78 10.47 -9.11
N LEU A 122 -36.45 11.76 -9.13
CA LEU A 122 -36.05 12.52 -7.96
C LEU A 122 -37.20 13.48 -7.63
N LYS A 123 -37.70 13.45 -6.39
CA LYS A 123 -38.86 14.26 -5.99
C LYS A 123 -38.46 15.63 -5.44
N SER A 124 -37.25 15.73 -4.89
CA SER A 124 -36.75 16.92 -4.22
C SER A 124 -35.77 17.67 -5.12
N ALA A 125 -35.85 19.00 -5.11
CA ALA A 125 -34.85 19.87 -5.73
C ALA A 125 -33.56 19.84 -4.90
N VAL A 126 -32.44 19.43 -5.51
CA VAL A 126 -31.16 19.25 -4.82
C VAL A 126 -30.05 19.95 -5.61
N ASN A 127 -29.14 20.62 -4.89
CA ASN A 127 -27.91 21.18 -5.45
C ASN A 127 -26.75 20.23 -5.21
N LEU A 128 -26.24 19.60 -6.28
CA LEU A 128 -25.17 18.61 -6.23
C LEU A 128 -23.86 19.21 -6.74
N LYS A 129 -22.77 19.03 -5.98
CA LYS A 129 -21.37 19.30 -6.39
C LYS A 129 -20.64 17.98 -6.58
N VAL A 130 -20.50 17.53 -7.82
CA VAL A 130 -19.96 16.19 -8.16
C VAL A 130 -18.82 16.27 -9.19
N ALA A 131 -17.97 15.25 -9.25
CA ALA A 131 -16.86 15.18 -10.22
C ALA A 131 -17.29 14.78 -11.63
N GLY A 132 -18.51 14.27 -11.78
CA GLY A 132 -19.13 14.01 -13.07
C GLY A 132 -20.55 13.46 -12.93
N ALA A 133 -21.35 13.57 -13.99
CA ALA A 133 -22.70 13.03 -14.04
C ALA A 133 -22.96 12.38 -15.41
N THR A 134 -23.83 11.38 -15.47
CA THR A 134 -24.34 10.86 -16.75
C THR A 134 -25.45 11.76 -17.28
N ALA A 135 -25.60 11.83 -18.61
CA ALA A 135 -26.63 12.67 -19.25
C ALA A 135 -28.06 12.30 -18.85
N GLY A 136 -28.33 11.03 -18.54
CA GLY A 136 -29.63 10.61 -18.00
C GLY A 136 -29.88 11.17 -16.60
N ALA A 137 -28.84 11.19 -15.75
CA ALA A 137 -28.97 11.65 -14.39
C ALA A 137 -29.09 13.16 -14.27
N THR A 138 -28.39 13.93 -15.10
CA THR A 138 -28.53 15.41 -15.13
C THR A 138 -29.96 15.82 -15.48
N LYS A 139 -30.54 15.21 -16.50
CA LYS A 139 -31.94 15.48 -16.92
C LYS A 139 -32.94 15.21 -15.80
N ILE A 140 -32.75 14.15 -15.02
CA ILE A 140 -33.64 13.82 -13.89
C ILE A 140 -33.53 14.87 -12.78
N VAL A 141 -32.30 15.30 -12.46
CA VAL A 141 -32.07 16.35 -11.44
C VAL A 141 -32.67 17.69 -11.89
N GLU A 142 -32.48 18.07 -13.16
CA GLU A 142 -33.07 19.28 -13.75
C GLU A 142 -34.60 19.22 -13.77
N LYS A 143 -35.20 18.06 -14.09
CA LYS A 143 -36.65 17.82 -14.01
C LYS A 143 -37.18 18.01 -12.59
N ALA A 144 -36.39 17.64 -11.58
CA ALA A 144 -36.70 17.87 -10.18
C ALA A 144 -36.42 19.32 -9.70
N LYS A 145 -36.05 20.23 -10.61
CA LYS A 145 -35.62 21.62 -10.34
C LYS A 145 -34.36 21.72 -9.47
N GLY A 146 -33.53 20.69 -9.46
CA GLY A 146 -32.20 20.72 -8.84
C GLY A 146 -31.12 21.24 -9.79
N SER A 147 -29.90 21.40 -9.26
CA SER A 147 -28.73 21.82 -10.03
C SER A 147 -27.58 20.82 -9.87
N VAL A 148 -26.84 20.58 -10.95
CA VAL A 148 -25.63 19.74 -10.93
C VAL A 148 -24.44 20.60 -11.36
N THR A 149 -23.52 20.83 -10.44
CA THR A 149 -22.27 21.54 -10.71
C THR A 149 -21.14 20.52 -10.79
N ILE A 150 -20.45 20.50 -11.92
CA ILE A 150 -19.33 19.59 -12.16
C ILE A 150 -18.07 20.30 -11.67
N VAL A 151 -17.51 19.82 -10.56
CA VAL A 151 -16.27 20.34 -10.00
C VAL A 151 -15.13 19.43 -10.44
N GLU A 152 -14.16 19.98 -11.17
CA GLU A 152 -12.93 19.25 -11.49
C GLU A 152 -12.10 19.04 -10.23
N GLY A 153 -12.33 17.91 -9.56
CA GLY A 153 -11.61 17.56 -8.35
C GLY A 153 -10.14 17.27 -8.64
N LYS A 154 -9.23 18.04 -8.03
CA LYS A 154 -7.94 17.49 -7.59
C LYS A 154 -8.22 16.28 -6.71
N PRO A 155 -7.42 15.19 -6.78
CA PRO A 155 -7.64 14.03 -5.95
C PRO A 155 -7.62 14.48 -4.48
N VAL A 156 -8.77 14.39 -3.83
CA VAL A 156 -8.87 14.65 -2.40
C VAL A 156 -8.02 13.57 -1.76
N LYS A 157 -6.88 13.95 -1.15
CA LYS A 157 -6.01 13.01 -0.44
C LYS A 157 -6.90 12.24 0.54
N ALA A 158 -7.11 10.96 0.26
CA ALA A 158 -7.84 10.10 1.16
C ALA A 158 -7.07 10.02 2.48
N ASP A 159 -7.79 10.26 3.57
CA ASP A 159 -7.47 9.85 4.93
C ASP A 159 -6.45 10.73 5.70
N GLU A 160 -6.81 11.99 6.01
CA GLU A 160 -6.48 12.50 7.35
C GLU A 160 -7.47 11.85 8.33
N LYS A 161 -7.03 10.74 8.90
CA LYS A 161 -7.70 10.02 9.98
C LYS A 161 -8.00 11.02 11.11
N PRO A 162 -9.25 11.21 11.55
CA PRO A 162 -9.51 12.01 12.74
C PRO A 162 -8.73 11.41 13.91
N ALA A 163 -7.91 12.23 14.55
CA ALA A 163 -7.01 11.83 15.63
C ALA A 163 -7.77 11.02 16.70
N PRO A 164 -7.23 9.86 17.15
CA PRO A 164 -7.80 9.19 18.31
C PRO A 164 -7.58 10.09 19.54
N LYS A 165 -8.67 10.56 20.14
CA LYS A 165 -8.65 11.20 21.46
C LYS A 165 -7.88 10.31 22.44
N LYS A 166 -6.86 10.88 23.07
CA LYS A 166 -6.03 10.27 24.11
C LYS A 166 -6.86 9.97 25.36
N ALA A 167 -6.46 8.88 26.01
CA ALA A 167 -6.63 8.52 27.42
C ALA A 167 -8.00 8.01 27.91
N ALA A 168 -8.08 6.67 28.02
CA ALA A 168 -8.57 6.04 29.24
C ALA A 168 -7.64 4.85 29.56
N GLU A 169 -6.80 5.10 30.54
CA GLU A 169 -5.85 4.27 31.26
C GLU A 169 -6.42 2.91 31.70
N LYS A 170 -5.73 1.80 31.39
CA LYS A 170 -5.78 0.60 32.23
C LYS A 170 -4.40 -0.04 32.38
N LYS A 171 -4.07 -0.19 33.66
CA LYS A 171 -2.82 -0.58 34.29
C LYS A 171 -2.36 -2.00 33.94
N ALA A 172 -1.04 -2.15 33.93
CA ALA A 172 -0.31 -3.40 33.91
C ALA A 172 -0.26 -4.07 35.30
N ALA A 173 -0.28 -5.41 35.34
CA ALA A 173 0.26 -6.28 36.39
C ALA A 173 0.40 -7.72 35.82
N PRO A 174 1.16 -8.65 36.43
CA PRO A 174 2.54 -8.93 36.04
C PRO A 174 2.81 -10.38 35.59
N LYS A 175 3.95 -10.58 34.92
CA LYS A 175 4.56 -11.89 34.62
C LYS A 175 5.30 -12.46 35.84
N LYS A 176 5.08 -13.74 36.12
CA LYS A 176 5.92 -14.70 36.88
C LYS A 176 5.66 -16.06 36.16
N VAL A 177 6.58 -17.00 35.93
CA VAL A 177 7.80 -17.42 36.63
C VAL A 177 8.74 -18.04 35.58
N ALA A 178 10.05 -17.95 35.84
CA ALA A 178 11.12 -18.58 35.09
C ALA A 178 11.22 -20.10 35.37
N GLU A 179 11.66 -20.87 34.38
CA GLU A 179 12.35 -22.15 34.61
C GLU A 179 13.48 -22.35 33.57
N LYS A 180 14.63 -22.81 34.07
CA LYS A 180 15.96 -22.99 33.43
C LYS A 180 15.94 -24.23 32.51
N LYS A 181 16.45 -24.15 31.28
CA LYS A 181 17.84 -24.40 30.80
C LYS A 181 18.29 -25.87 30.76
N ALA A 182 18.41 -26.42 29.54
CA ALA A 182 19.32 -27.52 29.18
C ALA A 182 20.13 -27.09 27.93
N PRO A 183 21.48 -27.23 27.89
CA PRO A 183 22.30 -26.60 26.86
C PRO A 183 22.53 -27.49 25.64
N ALA A 184 22.30 -26.95 24.45
CA ALA A 184 22.77 -27.50 23.19
C ALA A 184 24.20 -27.00 22.87
N LYS A 185 25.00 -27.92 22.37
CA LYS A 185 26.40 -27.85 21.95
C LYS A 185 26.66 -26.70 20.95
N ALA A 186 27.54 -25.77 21.29
CA ALA A 186 28.00 -24.70 20.40
C ALA A 186 29.43 -24.98 19.92
N ALA A 187 29.60 -25.05 18.59
CA ALA A 187 30.89 -25.04 17.91
C ALA A 187 31.43 -23.59 17.82
N PRO A 188 32.77 -23.38 17.85
CA PRO A 188 33.35 -22.06 18.09
C PRO A 188 33.31 -21.15 16.85
N LYS A 189 32.95 -19.88 17.11
CA LYS A 189 33.02 -18.76 16.18
C LYS A 189 34.48 -18.42 15.84
N LYS A 190 34.80 -18.33 14.55
CA LYS A 190 36.06 -17.78 14.05
C LYS A 190 35.95 -16.25 13.92
N ALA A 191 37.03 -15.58 14.32
CA ALA A 191 37.15 -14.16 14.58
C ALA A 191 36.94 -13.24 13.36
N ALA A 192 36.41 -12.05 13.63
CA ALA A 192 36.40 -10.91 12.72
C ALA A 192 37.75 -10.17 12.74
N PRO A 193 38.26 -9.65 11.61
CA PRO A 193 39.25 -8.60 11.63
C PRO A 193 38.59 -7.21 11.54
N LYS A 194 38.88 -6.39 12.56
CA LYS A 194 38.61 -4.94 12.62
C LYS A 194 39.48 -4.17 11.61
N LYS A 195 38.90 -3.15 10.97
CA LYS A 195 39.57 -1.95 10.42
C LYS A 195 38.49 -0.87 10.25
N ALA A 196 38.66 0.41 10.52
CA ALA A 196 39.53 1.22 11.37
C ALA A 196 38.75 2.54 11.51
N ALA A 197 38.79 3.20 12.67
CA ALA A 197 38.08 4.44 12.90
C ALA A 197 38.66 5.60 12.04
N PRO A 198 37.81 6.48 11.46
CA PRO A 198 38.28 7.56 10.58
C PRO A 198 38.89 8.73 11.37
N LYS A 199 39.99 9.26 10.82
CA LYS A 199 40.72 10.44 11.30
C LYS A 199 39.96 11.73 10.93
N LYS A 200 39.86 12.65 11.90
CA LYS A 200 39.64 14.13 11.85
C LYS A 200 38.69 14.67 10.76
N ALA A 201 37.47 15.03 11.17
CA ALA A 201 36.42 15.61 10.34
C ALA A 201 36.84 16.96 9.72
N ALA A 202 37.04 16.96 8.40
CA ALA A 202 36.88 18.15 7.59
C ALA A 202 35.37 18.39 7.39
N GLU A 203 34.98 19.66 7.40
CA GLU A 203 33.60 20.16 7.24
C GLU A 203 32.87 19.41 6.10
N ALA A 204 31.92 18.55 6.42
CA ALA A 204 31.17 17.77 5.43
C ALA A 204 30.13 18.66 4.74
N ASP A 205 30.08 18.63 3.42
CA ASP A 205 29.11 19.37 2.63
C ASP A 205 27.81 18.58 2.45
N ASP A 206 26.69 19.29 2.34
CA ASP A 206 25.40 18.66 2.06
C ASP A 206 25.26 18.29 0.57
N LEU A 207 25.66 17.06 0.24
CA LEU A 207 25.60 16.52 -1.12
C LEU A 207 24.17 16.40 -1.68
N THR A 208 23.13 16.51 -0.84
CA THR A 208 21.73 16.45 -1.32
C THR A 208 21.31 17.67 -2.14
N LYS A 209 22.14 18.72 -2.18
CA LYS A 209 21.94 19.90 -3.03
C LYS A 209 22.28 19.67 -4.51
N ILE A 210 22.95 18.57 -4.84
CA ILE A 210 23.21 18.17 -6.23
C ILE A 210 22.01 17.38 -6.74
N SER A 211 21.48 17.77 -7.90
CA SER A 211 20.37 17.07 -8.54
C SER A 211 20.74 15.61 -8.83
N GLY A 212 19.84 14.69 -8.48
CA GLY A 212 20.08 13.25 -8.60
C GLY A 212 20.67 12.59 -7.35
N ILE A 213 21.25 13.35 -6.40
CA ILE A 213 21.76 12.82 -5.14
C ILE A 213 20.68 12.88 -4.05
N GLY A 214 19.92 11.78 -3.91
CA GLY A 214 18.97 11.61 -2.81
C GLY A 214 19.65 11.24 -1.47
N PRO A 215 18.91 11.27 -0.33
CA PRO A 215 19.46 10.95 1.00
C PRO A 215 20.09 9.55 1.12
N VAL A 216 19.63 8.60 0.32
CA VAL A 216 20.18 7.24 0.27
C VAL A 216 21.54 7.23 -0.41
N PHE A 217 21.68 7.94 -1.53
CA PHE A 217 22.94 8.02 -2.27
C PHE A 217 23.96 8.89 -1.54
N ALA A 218 23.55 9.97 -0.89
CA ALA A 218 24.44 10.77 -0.01
C ALA A 218 25.08 9.89 1.09
N LYS A 219 24.30 8.99 1.72
CA LYS A 219 24.83 8.05 2.72
C LYS A 219 25.79 7.02 2.13
N ARG A 220 25.50 6.50 0.93
CA ARG A 220 26.37 5.53 0.24
C ARG A 220 27.67 6.18 -0.24
N LEU A 221 27.61 7.41 -0.74
CA LEU A 221 28.79 8.20 -1.11
C LEU A 221 29.66 8.50 0.11
N ALA A 222 29.05 8.82 1.25
CA ALA A 222 29.77 8.98 2.51
C ALA A 222 30.48 7.69 2.98
N GLN A 223 29.88 6.51 2.74
CA GLN A 223 30.53 5.21 2.99
C GLN A 223 31.73 4.97 2.07
N GLU A 224 31.70 5.49 0.85
CA GLU A 224 32.82 5.47 -0.11
C GLU A 224 33.85 6.61 0.12
N GLY A 225 33.66 7.41 1.18
CA GLY A 225 34.58 8.49 1.56
C GLY A 225 34.36 9.82 0.83
N ILE A 226 33.28 9.96 0.06
CA ILE A 226 32.91 11.19 -0.64
C ILE A 226 31.91 11.96 0.23
N THR A 227 32.37 13.05 0.83
CA THR A 227 31.62 13.84 1.83
C THR A 227 31.69 15.35 1.58
N THR A 228 32.50 15.81 0.61
CA THR A 228 32.69 17.24 0.29
C THR A 228 32.53 17.49 -1.21
N TYR A 229 32.12 18.70 -1.58
CA TYR A 229 31.99 19.07 -2.99
C TYR A 229 33.34 19.00 -3.73
N LEU A 230 34.45 19.28 -3.04
CA LEU A 230 35.81 19.20 -3.58
C LEU A 230 36.21 17.78 -4.01
N GLN A 231 35.66 16.75 -3.36
CA GLN A 231 35.90 15.36 -3.73
C GLN A 231 35.09 14.97 -4.96
N VAL A 232 33.88 15.52 -5.11
CA VAL A 232 33.02 15.28 -6.29
C VAL A 232 33.62 15.91 -7.54
N THR A 233 34.21 17.09 -7.45
CA THR A 233 34.88 17.74 -8.61
C THR A 233 36.16 17.02 -9.05
N LYS A 234 36.82 16.30 -8.14
CA LYS A 234 38.07 15.56 -8.42
C LYS A 234 37.84 14.10 -8.86
N LEU A 235 36.59 13.71 -9.14
CA LEU A 235 36.31 12.37 -9.64
C LEU A 235 36.88 12.19 -11.06
N THR A 236 37.75 11.19 -11.22
CA THR A 236 38.27 10.79 -12.52
C THR A 236 37.24 9.92 -13.25
N ALA A 237 37.29 9.89 -14.59
CA ALA A 237 36.36 9.08 -15.39
C ALA A 237 36.31 7.60 -14.97
N LYS A 238 37.46 7.03 -14.61
CA LYS A 238 37.54 5.65 -14.07
C LYS A 238 36.80 5.50 -12.75
N ARG A 239 36.96 6.46 -11.82
CA ARG A 239 36.29 6.41 -10.51
C ARG A 239 34.78 6.63 -10.64
N ILE A 240 34.33 7.42 -11.61
CA ILE A 240 32.91 7.59 -11.92
C ILE A 240 32.30 6.25 -12.35
N ALA A 241 32.93 5.55 -13.30
CA ALA A 241 32.46 4.24 -13.75
C ALA A 241 32.41 3.20 -12.61
N GLU A 242 33.44 3.17 -11.75
CA GLU A 242 33.46 2.29 -10.57
C GLU A 242 32.32 2.60 -9.59
N LEU A 243 31.99 3.88 -9.38
CA LEU A 243 30.90 4.29 -8.49
C LEU A 243 29.54 3.99 -9.12
N ASP A 244 29.39 4.18 -10.44
CA ASP A 244 28.15 3.89 -11.15
C ASP A 244 27.79 2.40 -11.08
N GLU A 245 28.76 1.52 -11.28
CA GLU A 245 28.58 0.07 -11.17
C GLU A 245 28.35 -0.37 -9.71
N LYS A 246 29.15 0.14 -8.77
CA LYS A 246 29.10 -0.28 -7.37
C LYS A 246 27.85 0.22 -6.62
N LEU A 247 27.36 1.41 -6.97
CA LEU A 247 26.20 2.03 -6.31
C LEU A 247 24.90 1.88 -7.11
N ASP A 248 24.94 1.22 -8.27
CA ASP A 248 23.83 1.03 -9.22
C ASP A 248 23.17 2.37 -9.60
N LEU A 249 24.01 3.34 -9.99
CA LEU A 249 23.59 4.71 -10.29
C LEU A 249 23.15 4.91 -11.75
N LYS A 250 23.23 3.87 -12.60
CA LYS A 250 22.75 3.89 -13.99
C LYS A 250 23.24 5.10 -14.80
N ASN A 251 24.52 5.47 -14.64
CA ASN A 251 25.16 6.61 -15.28
C ASN A 251 24.56 7.97 -14.89
N ASN A 252 23.88 8.06 -13.74
CA ASN A 252 23.33 9.33 -13.25
C ASN A 252 24.44 10.37 -12.97
N ILE A 253 25.65 9.94 -12.57
CA ILE A 253 26.77 10.86 -12.32
C ILE A 253 27.11 11.65 -13.59
N THR A 254 27.11 10.99 -14.76
CA THR A 254 27.38 11.61 -16.06
C THR A 254 26.17 12.32 -16.64
N ASN A 255 24.96 11.74 -16.50
CA ASN A 255 23.73 12.32 -17.06
C ASN A 255 23.33 13.63 -16.37
N ASP A 256 23.52 13.71 -15.06
CA ASP A 256 23.17 14.88 -14.26
C ASP A 256 24.38 15.81 -14.02
N ASP A 257 25.54 15.57 -14.61
CA ASP A 257 26.78 16.37 -14.44
C ASP A 257 27.07 16.76 -12.97
N TRP A 258 27.20 15.76 -12.10
CA TRP A 258 27.48 16.01 -10.68
C TRP A 258 28.77 16.80 -10.43
N PRO A 259 29.89 16.60 -11.17
CA PRO A 259 31.09 17.41 -11.02
C PRO A 259 30.89 18.89 -11.36
N GLY A 260 30.13 19.20 -12.41
CA GLY A 260 29.80 20.59 -12.77
C GLY A 260 28.94 21.28 -11.71
N GLN A 261 27.90 20.60 -11.21
CA GLN A 261 27.06 21.11 -10.13
C GLN A 261 27.84 21.32 -8.82
N ALA A 262 28.72 20.38 -8.47
CA ALA A 262 29.58 20.51 -7.29
C ALA A 262 30.52 21.72 -7.39
N LYS A 263 31.05 22.01 -8.59
CA LYS A 263 31.88 23.20 -8.83
C LYS A 263 31.09 24.50 -8.65
N ALA A 264 29.86 24.57 -9.14
CA ALA A 264 28.98 25.73 -8.95
C ALA A 264 28.61 25.94 -7.47
N LEU A 265 28.30 24.86 -6.74
CA LEU A 265 27.99 24.93 -5.32
C LEU A 265 29.21 25.30 -4.47
N MET A 266 30.41 24.88 -4.87
CA MET A 266 31.66 25.33 -4.22
C MET A 266 31.90 26.83 -4.42
N ALA A 267 31.71 27.36 -5.63
CA ALA A 267 31.84 28.80 -5.90
C ALA A 267 30.84 29.60 -5.05
N ALA A 268 29.56 29.19 -5.05
CA ALA A 268 28.54 29.82 -4.22
C ALA A 268 28.77 29.71 -2.70
N LYS A 269 29.51 28.68 -2.23
CA LYS A 269 29.94 28.55 -0.84
C LYS A 269 31.11 29.50 -0.51
N ALA A 270 32.02 29.72 -1.46
CA ALA A 270 33.13 30.64 -1.32
C ALA A 270 32.66 32.11 -1.28
N ASP A 271 31.64 32.48 -2.06
CA ASP A 271 31.09 33.85 -2.08
C ASP A 271 30.30 34.22 -0.81
N LYS A 272 29.92 33.23 0.01
CA LYS A 272 29.14 33.40 1.25
C LYS A 272 29.99 33.39 2.52
N LYS A 273 31.30 33.18 2.41
CA LYS A 273 32.22 33.05 3.54
C LYS A 273 33.22 34.19 3.54
#